data_AF-A0AAD7L319-F1
#
_entry.id   AF-A0AAD7L319-F1
#
_cell.length_a   1.000
_cell.length_b   1.000
_cell.length_c   1.000
_cell.angle_alpha   90.00
_cell.angle_beta   90.00
_cell.angle_gamma   90.00
#
_symmetry.space_group_name_H-M   'P 1'
#
loop_
_entity.id
_entity.type
_entity.pdbx_description
1 polymer ?
#
loop_
_entity_poly.entity_id
_entity_poly.type
_entity_poly.pdbx_seq_one_letter_code
_entity_poly.pdbx_strand_id
1 'polypeptide(L)'
;MAKENSLDLKRPVLGGKEHPYPRRGRTGRAKSKKDPLSEKRSSEIYVPRDESFSKIKDIVFGSRKYYVALHALIPNIESVLKDSVQGFTQFQDIDELFKEGLNLAPIKDKGLAAILPAVVRTVNDVKEEILRFDVPKTVERDSFFWFRDKEFARQTLAGINPSSIQLEWPLKSKLDPKIYGPAESAITKELTEKEIKIFYCNCAKVVILDYDDLLLPYVSKVRELKDTVLYGSWTLFFLTEEGTLRPLAIELTRPKIGDKSQWKQVFTPSWSSTEEWLWRLAKAHVLAHDSGHHQLISHWLRTHCAAEPYVIATNRQLSVIHPIYRLLDPHFRFTMEINAFARESLINANGIIESTFSPGKGMAVEDPSAAHGVKLTIQDYPYANDGLLVWDAIKTWVTDYVNYYYPDPALVESDQELQQWWTEIRTVGHADKKDEPWWPALKIPTDLVEIITTIVWVASGHQAAVNFGQYDVAAYFPSRPTIARTKIPTEDQTEEEWQKFLQKPGRALLNCFPTQLQATKVMIVLSVLSDHSPDEQYIGKHMETPWSDNPVIKAAFEKFSGRLKEFFMLGIQMRICIIEMELVLCHMNC
;
A
#
# COMPACT_ATOMS: atom_id res chain seq x y z
N MET A 1 22.05 18.55 10.93
CA MET A 1 22.66 17.77 9.83
C MET A 1 23.92 17.07 10.35
N ALA A 2 23.86 15.80 10.78
CA ALA A 2 24.97 15.17 11.52
C ALA A 2 25.19 13.65 11.27
N LYS A 3 24.68 13.09 10.17
CA LYS A 3 24.87 11.67 9.80
C LYS A 3 25.19 11.47 8.30
N GLU A 4 25.87 12.41 7.64
CA GLU A 4 26.22 12.28 6.21
C GLU A 4 27.17 11.11 5.86
N ASN A 5 27.77 10.43 6.84
CA ASN A 5 29.08 9.77 6.64
C ASN A 5 29.27 8.38 7.30
N SER A 6 28.23 7.68 7.76
CA SER A 6 28.40 6.29 8.23
C SER A 6 28.20 5.25 7.11
N LEU A 7 28.89 4.12 7.20
CA LEU A 7 28.74 3.00 6.27
C LEU A 7 27.41 2.25 6.47
N ASP A 8 26.86 2.28 7.69
CA ASP A 8 25.57 1.67 8.06
C ASP A 8 24.37 2.29 7.32
N LEU A 9 24.55 3.47 6.71
CA LEU A 9 23.56 4.12 5.83
C LEU A 9 23.73 3.79 4.35
N LYS A 10 24.71 2.95 3.99
CA LYS A 10 24.83 2.41 2.63
C LYS A 10 23.64 1.50 2.33
N ARG A 11 23.12 1.61 1.10
CA ARG A 11 22.08 0.74 0.54
C ARG A 11 22.56 0.26 -0.84
N PRO A 12 22.08 -0.89 -1.33
CA PRO A 12 22.33 -1.28 -2.71
C PRO A 12 21.71 -0.27 -3.69
N VAL A 13 22.28 -0.17 -4.89
CA VAL A 13 21.65 0.57 -5.99
C VAL A 13 20.50 -0.29 -6.52
N LEU A 14 19.29 0.27 -6.52
CA LEU A 14 18.14 -0.33 -7.20
C LEU A 14 18.12 0.15 -8.66
N GLY A 15 17.98 -0.79 -9.58
CA GLY A 15 18.19 -0.62 -11.02
C GLY A 15 19.44 -1.35 -11.50
N GLY A 16 19.28 -2.28 -12.44
CA GLY A 16 20.30 -3.18 -12.96
C GLY A 16 19.93 -4.67 -12.79
N LYS A 17 20.84 -5.57 -13.18
CA LYS A 17 20.55 -7.02 -13.22
C LYS A 17 20.30 -7.66 -11.85
N GLU A 18 21.03 -7.24 -10.82
CA GLU A 18 20.97 -7.83 -9.47
C GLU A 18 19.72 -7.36 -8.69
N HIS A 19 19.27 -6.13 -8.96
CA HIS A 19 18.15 -5.47 -8.29
C HIS A 19 17.28 -4.73 -9.32
N PRO A 20 16.52 -5.45 -10.18
CA PRO A 20 15.76 -4.85 -11.28
C PRO A 20 14.71 -3.85 -10.75
N TYR A 21 14.74 -2.62 -11.26
CA TYR A 21 13.90 -1.53 -10.73
C TYR A 21 13.58 -0.46 -11.80
N PRO A 22 12.37 0.15 -11.78
CA PRO A 22 12.05 1.30 -12.63
C PRO A 22 13.06 2.45 -12.50
N ARG A 23 13.27 3.22 -13.57
CA ARG A 23 14.09 4.43 -13.53
C ARG A 23 13.32 5.60 -12.92
N ARG A 24 14.07 6.66 -12.58
CA ARG A 24 13.60 7.88 -11.90
C ARG A 24 14.21 9.14 -12.52
N GLY A 25 13.68 10.31 -12.16
CA GLY A 25 14.17 11.60 -12.64
C GLY A 25 15.66 11.82 -12.36
N ARG A 26 16.43 12.24 -13.37
CA ARG A 26 17.88 12.49 -13.24
C ARG A 26 18.14 13.83 -12.54
N THR A 27 18.55 13.76 -11.29
CA THR A 27 18.84 14.91 -10.40
C THR A 27 20.23 15.51 -10.56
N GLY A 28 21.16 14.82 -11.21
CA GLY A 28 22.46 15.36 -11.62
C GLY A 28 23.44 15.76 -10.51
N ARG A 29 23.19 15.42 -9.24
CA ARG A 29 24.12 15.75 -8.15
C ARG A 29 25.40 14.93 -8.25
N ALA A 30 26.47 15.42 -7.64
CA ALA A 30 27.74 14.70 -7.57
C ALA A 30 27.60 13.33 -6.86
N LYS A 31 28.49 12.40 -7.17
CA LYS A 31 28.62 11.11 -6.48
C LYS A 31 29.05 11.29 -5.02
N SER A 32 28.69 10.35 -4.15
CA SER A 32 29.22 10.30 -2.78
C SER A 32 30.71 10.00 -2.77
N LYS A 33 31.47 10.68 -1.90
CA LYS A 33 32.92 10.45 -1.74
C LYS A 33 33.24 9.08 -1.12
N LYS A 34 32.33 8.52 -0.31
CA LYS A 34 32.52 7.22 0.36
C LYS A 34 31.94 6.04 -0.44
N ASP A 35 31.02 6.30 -1.36
CA ASP A 35 30.42 5.28 -2.22
C ASP A 35 30.15 5.86 -3.61
N PRO A 36 31.09 5.73 -4.57
CA PRO A 36 30.96 6.30 -5.91
C PRO A 36 29.84 5.71 -6.78
N LEU A 37 29.09 4.71 -6.29
CA LEU A 37 27.85 4.25 -6.91
C LEU A 37 26.61 5.03 -6.41
N SER A 38 26.68 5.56 -5.19
CA SER A 38 25.62 6.37 -4.57
C SER A 38 25.73 7.86 -4.98
N GLU A 39 24.59 8.51 -5.18
CA GLU A 39 24.50 9.97 -5.36
C GLU A 39 24.64 10.69 -4.01
N LYS A 40 25.25 11.88 -3.96
CA LYS A 40 25.35 12.67 -2.72
C LYS A 40 23.94 13.09 -2.26
N ARG A 41 23.66 12.91 -0.97
CA ARG A 41 22.45 13.51 -0.35
C ARG A 41 22.44 15.03 -0.52
N SER A 42 21.23 15.54 -0.59
CA SER A 42 20.84 16.94 -0.60
C SER A 42 19.53 17.02 0.19
N SER A 43 19.21 18.18 0.76
CA SER A 43 17.85 18.47 1.25
C SER A 43 16.94 19.01 0.14
N GLU A 44 17.36 18.87 -1.14
CA GLU A 44 16.61 19.25 -2.34
C GLU A 44 16.83 18.19 -3.42
N ILE A 45 15.73 17.63 -3.92
CA ILE A 45 15.74 16.63 -4.99
C ILE A 45 15.08 17.23 -6.23
N TYR A 46 15.91 17.70 -7.16
CA TYR A 46 15.50 18.30 -8.42
C TYR A 46 14.47 17.45 -9.20
N VAL A 47 13.44 18.14 -9.68
CA VAL A 47 12.50 17.72 -10.74
C VAL A 47 12.44 18.83 -11.81
N PRO A 48 11.95 18.55 -13.03
CA PRO A 48 11.63 19.58 -14.01
C PRO A 48 10.73 20.67 -13.40
N ARG A 49 10.89 21.94 -13.81
CA ARG A 49 10.24 23.06 -13.10
C ARG A 49 8.73 22.92 -13.02
N ASP A 50 8.10 22.44 -14.08
CA ASP A 50 6.65 22.41 -14.23
C ASP A 50 6.01 21.14 -13.60
N GLU A 51 6.85 20.16 -13.20
CA GLU A 51 6.46 18.99 -12.41
C GLU A 51 6.32 19.29 -10.90
N SER A 52 6.94 20.37 -10.42
CA SER A 52 6.84 20.79 -9.01
C SER A 52 5.43 21.22 -8.64
N PHE A 53 5.10 21.08 -7.35
CA PHE A 53 3.79 21.41 -6.80
C PHE A 53 3.29 22.83 -7.16
N SER A 54 1.96 22.98 -7.23
CA SER A 54 1.32 24.29 -7.29
C SER A 54 1.57 25.06 -5.98
N LYS A 55 1.43 26.38 -5.99
CA LYS A 55 1.50 27.20 -4.75
C LYS A 55 0.47 26.78 -3.69
N ILE A 56 -0.65 26.17 -4.08
CA ILE A 56 -1.68 25.70 -3.14
C ILE A 56 -1.24 24.36 -2.54
N LYS A 57 -0.77 23.41 -3.37
CA LYS A 57 -0.27 22.13 -2.89
C LYS A 57 1.04 22.29 -2.10
N ASP A 58 1.86 23.31 -2.38
CA ASP A 58 3.00 23.76 -1.56
C ASP A 58 2.61 24.38 -0.20
N ILE A 59 1.35 24.80 -0.03
CA ILE A 59 0.82 25.34 1.23
C ILE A 59 0.11 24.25 2.05
N VAL A 60 -0.59 23.32 1.39
CA VAL A 60 -1.40 22.27 2.05
C VAL A 60 -0.63 20.96 2.26
N PHE A 61 0.18 20.54 1.29
CA PHE A 61 1.04 19.36 1.41
C PHE A 61 2.48 19.78 1.70
N GLY A 62 2.94 20.87 1.07
CA GLY A 62 4.16 21.62 1.38
C GLY A 62 5.31 20.74 1.82
N SER A 63 5.57 19.66 1.08
CA SER A 63 6.07 18.39 1.64
C SER A 63 7.32 18.56 2.49
N ARG A 64 8.20 19.45 2.08
CA ARG A 64 9.44 19.80 2.76
C ARG A 64 9.25 20.63 4.03
N LYS A 65 8.31 21.57 4.08
CA LYS A 65 7.96 22.31 5.32
C LYS A 65 7.19 21.42 6.30
N TYR A 66 6.22 20.65 5.80
CA TYR A 66 5.49 19.68 6.60
C TYR A 66 6.46 18.64 7.18
N TYR A 67 7.31 18.02 6.37
CA TYR A 67 8.33 17.08 6.83
C TYR A 67 9.35 17.70 7.79
N VAL A 68 9.77 18.96 7.59
CA VAL A 68 10.60 19.67 8.57
C VAL A 68 9.85 19.88 9.89
N ALA A 69 8.54 20.17 9.86
CA ALA A 69 7.72 20.24 11.07
C ALA A 69 7.58 18.86 11.73
N LEU A 70 7.36 17.77 10.97
CA LEU A 70 7.33 16.41 11.49
C LEU A 70 8.68 15.99 12.09
N HIS A 71 9.79 16.28 11.43
CA HIS A 71 11.13 15.98 11.95
C HIS A 71 11.57 16.91 13.10
N ALA A 72 10.95 18.08 13.26
CA ALA A 72 11.08 18.90 14.46
C ALA A 72 10.18 18.40 15.60
N LEU A 73 9.02 17.80 15.29
CA LEU A 73 8.17 17.12 16.27
C LEU A 73 8.81 15.83 16.80
N ILE A 74 9.55 15.07 15.99
CA ILE A 74 10.14 13.79 16.41
C ILE A 74 10.95 13.92 17.73
N PRO A 75 11.90 14.86 17.91
CA PRO A 75 12.57 15.08 19.19
C PRO A 75 11.64 15.48 20.35
N ASN A 76 10.58 16.24 20.09
CA ASN A 76 9.60 16.61 21.11
C ASN A 76 8.82 15.38 21.58
N ILE A 77 8.30 14.57 20.64
CA ILE A 77 7.63 13.30 20.90
C ILE A 77 8.57 12.34 21.66
N GLU A 78 9.84 12.21 21.22
CA GLU A 78 10.86 11.40 21.89
C GLU A 78 11.22 11.90 23.30
N SER A 79 10.97 13.17 23.63
CA SER A 79 11.17 13.73 24.97
C SER A 79 9.96 13.55 25.91
N VAL A 80 8.74 13.49 25.35
CA VAL A 80 7.49 13.28 26.10
C VAL A 80 7.31 11.79 26.41
N LEU A 81 7.60 10.93 25.41
CA LEU A 81 7.63 9.48 25.55
C LEU A 81 8.89 9.06 26.33
N LYS A 82 8.83 9.15 27.66
CA LYS A 82 9.94 8.90 28.61
C LYS A 82 10.71 7.59 28.40
N ASP A 83 10.05 6.58 27.83
CA ASP A 83 10.69 5.40 27.24
C ASP A 83 10.10 5.19 25.83
N SER A 84 10.62 5.94 24.86
CA SER A 84 10.11 5.98 23.49
C SER A 84 10.35 4.69 22.69
N VAL A 85 11.08 3.73 23.28
CA VAL A 85 11.31 2.38 22.75
C VAL A 85 10.26 1.39 23.33
N GLN A 86 9.44 1.80 24.29
CA GLN A 86 8.41 0.96 24.90
C GLN A 86 7.14 0.86 24.03
N GLY A 87 6.48 -0.29 24.11
CA GLY A 87 5.10 -0.46 23.64
C GLY A 87 4.08 0.10 24.63
N PHE A 88 2.86 0.31 24.15
CA PHE A 88 1.67 0.61 24.97
C PHE A 88 1.51 -0.43 26.09
N THR A 89 1.02 -0.03 27.26
CA THR A 89 0.92 -0.90 28.45
C THR A 89 -0.45 -1.57 28.59
N GLN A 90 -1.49 -0.87 28.12
CA GLN A 90 -2.88 -1.33 28.00
C GLN A 90 -3.41 -1.02 26.59
N PHE A 91 -4.59 -1.52 26.22
CA PHE A 91 -5.22 -1.15 24.93
C PHE A 91 -5.81 0.27 24.98
N GLN A 92 -6.26 0.70 26.15
CA GLN A 92 -6.76 2.05 26.43
C GLN A 92 -5.72 3.12 26.06
N ASP A 93 -4.44 2.89 26.39
CA ASP A 93 -3.31 3.77 26.02
C ASP A 93 -3.24 4.07 24.50
N ILE A 94 -3.83 3.22 23.65
CA ILE A 94 -3.91 3.40 22.19
C ILE A 94 -5.07 4.33 21.84
N ASP A 95 -6.23 4.13 22.46
CA ASP A 95 -7.41 4.96 22.24
C ASP A 95 -7.17 6.41 22.69
N GLU A 96 -6.37 6.62 23.75
CA GLU A 96 -6.07 7.95 24.27
C GLU A 96 -5.30 8.84 23.27
N LEU A 97 -4.62 8.26 22.27
CA LEU A 97 -4.04 9.02 21.14
C LEU A 97 -5.08 9.82 20.36
N PHE A 98 -6.35 9.38 20.39
CA PHE A 98 -7.47 9.99 19.67
C PHE A 98 -8.42 10.79 20.56
N LYS A 99 -8.47 10.49 21.88
CA LYS A 99 -9.35 11.18 22.84
C LYS A 99 -8.71 12.42 23.45
N GLU A 100 -7.60 12.23 24.16
CA GLU A 100 -6.89 13.30 24.87
C GLU A 100 -5.65 13.75 24.09
N GLY A 101 -4.89 12.81 23.51
CA GLY A 101 -3.67 13.05 22.75
C GLY A 101 -2.39 13.03 23.60
N LEU A 102 -1.30 13.55 23.02
CA LEU A 102 0.01 13.67 23.65
C LEU A 102 0.36 15.15 23.88
N ASN A 103 0.56 15.55 25.14
CA ASN A 103 0.99 16.92 25.48
C ASN A 103 2.46 17.12 25.04
N LEU A 104 2.67 18.02 24.09
CA LEU A 104 3.99 18.37 23.56
C LEU A 104 4.59 19.57 24.29
N ALA A 105 5.93 19.59 24.35
CA ALA A 105 6.66 20.80 24.73
C ALA A 105 6.41 21.92 23.69
N PRO A 106 6.16 23.18 24.11
CA PRO A 106 5.76 24.26 23.20
C PRO A 106 6.76 24.50 22.05
N ILE A 107 6.23 24.59 20.83
CA ILE A 107 7.00 24.72 19.60
C ILE A 107 7.44 26.18 19.46
N LYS A 108 8.75 26.40 19.68
CA LYS A 108 9.37 27.74 19.70
C LYS A 108 9.28 28.49 18.37
N ASP A 109 9.05 27.78 17.27
CA ASP A 109 8.80 28.36 15.95
C ASP A 109 7.30 28.35 15.63
N LYS A 110 6.67 29.53 15.73
CA LYS A 110 5.24 29.71 15.41
C LYS A 110 4.92 29.48 13.93
N GLY A 111 5.91 29.57 13.04
CA GLY A 111 5.77 29.24 11.63
C GLY A 111 5.68 27.72 11.40
N LEU A 112 6.35 26.91 12.22
CA LEU A 112 6.13 25.45 12.24
C LEU A 112 4.75 25.11 12.81
N ALA A 113 4.37 25.70 13.95
CA ALA A 113 3.08 25.41 14.59
C ALA A 113 1.88 25.66 13.66
N ALA A 114 1.94 26.72 12.84
CA ALA A 114 0.90 27.04 11.85
C ALA A 114 0.91 26.17 10.57
N ILE A 115 1.86 25.23 10.45
CA ILE A 115 2.02 24.31 9.30
C ILE A 115 1.77 22.86 9.74
N LEU A 116 1.52 22.59 11.02
CA LEU A 116 1.14 21.25 11.47
C LEU A 116 -0.29 20.90 10.99
N PRO A 117 -0.54 19.63 10.62
CA PRO A 117 -1.88 19.19 10.23
C PRO A 117 -2.85 19.29 11.42
N ALA A 118 -4.17 19.21 11.16
CA ALA A 118 -5.25 19.34 12.16
C ALA A 118 -5.15 18.40 13.40
N VAL A 119 -4.27 17.40 13.30
CA VAL A 119 -3.78 16.52 14.37
C VAL A 119 -3.14 17.29 15.54
N VAL A 120 -2.59 18.50 15.34
CA VAL A 120 -2.03 19.32 16.43
C VAL A 120 -3.01 20.43 16.79
N ARG A 121 -3.57 20.34 18.00
CA ARG A 121 -4.58 21.27 18.52
C ARG A 121 -3.99 22.06 19.69
N THR A 122 -3.82 23.36 19.50
CA THR A 122 -3.34 24.28 20.55
C THR A 122 -4.48 24.56 21.55
N VAL A 123 -4.25 24.29 22.84
CA VAL A 123 -5.22 24.63 23.90
C VAL A 123 -4.85 25.97 24.51
N ASN A 124 -5.63 27.00 24.16
CA ASN A 124 -5.34 28.41 24.48
C ASN A 124 -5.13 28.68 25.99
N ASP A 125 -5.82 27.94 26.86
CA ASP A 125 -5.86 28.22 28.31
C ASP A 125 -4.62 27.75 29.08
N VAL A 126 -3.79 26.86 28.49
CA VAL A 126 -2.68 26.19 29.21
C VAL A 126 -1.28 26.56 28.66
N LYS A 127 -1.19 27.04 27.41
CA LYS A 127 0.05 27.14 26.60
C LYS A 127 0.72 25.79 26.29
N GLU A 128 -0.01 24.69 26.44
CA GLU A 128 0.42 23.36 25.99
C GLU A 128 -0.14 23.07 24.59
N GLU A 129 0.65 22.38 23.76
CA GLU A 129 0.27 21.97 22.42
C GLU A 129 -0.03 20.47 22.44
N ILE A 130 -1.21 20.06 21.96
CA ILE A 130 -1.65 18.67 22.06
C ILE A 130 -1.64 18.02 20.67
N LEU A 131 -0.88 16.95 20.52
CA LEU A 131 -0.93 16.07 19.34
C LEU A 131 -2.02 15.02 19.57
N ARG A 132 -3.21 15.25 18.99
CA ARG A 132 -4.37 14.35 19.07
C ARG A 132 -4.85 13.96 17.67
N PHE A 133 -4.91 12.66 17.44
CA PHE A 133 -5.33 12.10 16.17
C PHE A 133 -6.86 12.13 16.02
N ASP A 134 -7.35 12.46 14.82
CA ASP A 134 -8.78 12.37 14.53
C ASP A 134 -9.21 10.89 14.53
N VAL A 135 -10.35 10.57 15.13
CA VAL A 135 -10.84 9.18 15.25
C VAL A 135 -11.09 8.61 13.84
N PRO A 136 -10.49 7.47 13.46
CA PRO A 136 -10.75 6.84 12.16
C PRO A 136 -12.20 6.37 12.07
N LYS A 137 -12.86 6.55 10.93
CA LYS A 137 -14.30 6.21 10.76
C LYS A 137 -14.64 4.75 11.12
N THR A 138 -13.68 3.84 10.96
CA THR A 138 -13.79 2.44 11.36
C THR A 138 -13.95 2.26 12.87
N VAL A 139 -13.17 2.99 13.66
CA VAL A 139 -13.22 3.01 15.13
C VAL A 139 -14.46 3.75 15.64
N GLU A 140 -14.83 4.85 14.98
CA GLU A 140 -16.04 5.63 15.30
C GLU A 140 -17.31 4.79 15.14
N ARG A 141 -17.37 3.96 14.08
CA ARG A 141 -18.51 3.07 13.83
C ARG A 141 -18.56 1.87 14.77
N ASP A 142 -17.41 1.30 15.12
CA ASP A 142 -17.30 0.11 15.98
C ASP A 142 -15.87 -0.05 16.52
N SER A 143 -15.62 0.36 17.76
CA SER A 143 -14.28 0.31 18.37
C SER A 143 -13.70 -1.11 18.53
N PHE A 144 -14.51 -2.16 18.39
CA PHE A 144 -14.09 -3.56 18.48
C PHE A 144 -13.96 -4.25 17.11
N PHE A 145 -14.13 -3.52 15.99
CA PHE A 145 -14.10 -4.08 14.62
C PHE A 145 -12.85 -4.94 14.35
N TRP A 146 -11.68 -4.41 14.66
CA TRP A 146 -10.35 -4.98 14.41
C TRP A 146 -10.11 -6.34 15.07
N PHE A 147 -10.84 -6.62 16.15
CA PHE A 147 -10.71 -7.86 16.91
C PHE A 147 -11.26 -9.07 16.13
N ARG A 148 -12.26 -8.83 15.27
CA ARG A 148 -13.09 -9.86 14.64
C ARG A 148 -12.43 -10.50 13.41
N ASP A 149 -12.54 -11.82 13.32
CA ASP A 149 -12.03 -12.60 12.19
C ASP A 149 -12.68 -12.25 10.85
N LYS A 150 -13.97 -11.86 10.86
CA LYS A 150 -14.67 -11.35 9.66
C LYS A 150 -14.03 -10.07 9.13
N GLU A 151 -13.54 -9.18 10.00
CA GLU A 151 -12.93 -7.91 9.57
C GLU A 151 -11.51 -8.12 9.04
N PHE A 152 -10.71 -8.92 9.73
CA PHE A 152 -9.39 -9.38 9.25
C PHE A 152 -9.47 -9.97 7.83
N ALA A 153 -10.48 -10.80 7.57
CA ALA A 153 -10.71 -11.37 6.24
C ALA A 153 -11.27 -10.34 5.24
N ARG A 154 -12.27 -9.53 5.62
CA ARG A 154 -12.88 -8.49 4.75
C ARG A 154 -11.84 -7.49 4.24
N GLN A 155 -10.87 -7.11 5.06
CA GLN A 155 -9.81 -6.17 4.66
C GLN A 155 -8.90 -6.70 3.53
N THR A 156 -8.86 -8.02 3.29
CA THR A 156 -8.15 -8.59 2.12
C THR A 156 -8.88 -8.38 0.79
N LEU A 157 -10.17 -7.99 0.82
CA LEU A 157 -11.01 -7.69 -0.35
C LEU A 157 -11.39 -6.20 -0.47
N ALA A 158 -11.53 -5.53 0.68
CA ALA A 158 -12.09 -4.19 0.81
C ALA A 158 -11.43 -3.39 1.94
N GLY A 159 -10.13 -3.62 2.16
CA GLY A 159 -9.21 -2.76 2.89
C GLY A 159 -8.23 -2.07 1.94
N ILE A 160 -7.08 -1.60 2.46
CA ILE A 160 -6.09 -0.83 1.68
C ILE A 160 -5.15 -1.67 0.80
N ASN A 161 -5.09 -2.99 1.02
CA ASN A 161 -4.29 -3.93 0.21
C ASN A 161 -5.16 -4.98 -0.50
N PRO A 162 -6.25 -4.59 -1.20
CA PRO A 162 -7.33 -5.50 -1.56
C PRO A 162 -6.97 -6.49 -2.68
N SER A 163 -5.77 -6.42 -3.26
CA SER A 163 -5.38 -7.20 -4.45
C SER A 163 -4.56 -8.46 -4.15
N SER A 164 -4.09 -8.65 -2.92
CA SER A 164 -3.02 -9.61 -2.61
C SER A 164 -3.40 -11.10 -2.62
N ILE A 165 -4.69 -11.40 -2.69
CA ILE A 165 -5.23 -12.77 -2.54
C ILE A 165 -5.03 -13.66 -3.79
N GLN A 166 -4.97 -14.97 -3.54
CA GLN A 166 -4.62 -16.02 -4.49
C GLN A 166 -5.53 -17.25 -4.35
N LEU A 167 -5.44 -18.17 -5.32
CA LEU A 167 -6.28 -19.39 -5.45
C LEU A 167 -5.45 -20.67 -5.65
N GLU A 168 -4.11 -20.60 -5.56
CA GLU A 168 -3.19 -21.71 -5.88
C GLU A 168 -3.08 -22.70 -4.69
N TRP A 169 -3.73 -23.87 -4.80
CA TRP A 169 -3.68 -24.94 -3.80
C TRP A 169 -3.29 -26.28 -4.44
N PRO A 170 -2.46 -27.13 -3.80
CA PRO A 170 -1.92 -27.03 -2.43
C PRO A 170 -0.77 -26.03 -2.30
N LEU A 171 -0.64 -25.46 -1.10
CA LEU A 171 0.44 -24.54 -0.71
C LEU A 171 1.81 -25.22 -0.78
N LYS A 172 2.71 -24.66 -1.60
CA LYS A 172 4.09 -25.13 -1.73
C LYS A 172 5.04 -23.99 -2.10
N SER A 173 6.11 -23.84 -1.31
CA SER A 173 7.18 -22.89 -1.56
C SER A 173 7.94 -23.19 -2.86
N LYS A 174 8.35 -22.15 -3.57
CA LYS A 174 9.16 -22.20 -4.80
C LYS A 174 10.65 -21.86 -4.54
N LEU A 175 11.04 -21.70 -3.26
CA LEU A 175 12.43 -21.46 -2.82
C LEU A 175 13.28 -22.75 -2.72
N ASP A 176 14.61 -22.64 -2.63
CA ASP A 176 15.51 -23.80 -2.47
C ASP A 176 15.35 -24.44 -1.07
N PRO A 177 14.86 -25.69 -0.98
CA PRO A 177 14.61 -26.33 0.31
C PRO A 177 15.90 -26.66 1.09
N LYS A 178 17.08 -26.62 0.45
CA LYS A 178 18.37 -26.75 1.14
C LYS A 178 18.72 -25.52 1.98
N ILE A 179 18.19 -24.36 1.61
CA ILE A 179 18.42 -23.08 2.30
C ILE A 179 17.29 -22.83 3.30
N TYR A 180 16.04 -23.04 2.87
CA TYR A 180 14.86 -22.58 3.60
C TYR A 180 14.12 -23.68 4.39
N GLY A 181 14.40 -24.95 4.12
CA GLY A 181 13.74 -26.13 4.71
C GLY A 181 12.68 -26.75 3.76
N PRO A 182 11.93 -27.78 4.20
CA PRO A 182 10.88 -28.40 3.39
C PRO A 182 9.89 -27.39 2.81
N ALA A 183 9.52 -27.57 1.55
CA ALA A 183 8.72 -26.63 0.78
C ALA A 183 7.20 -26.81 1.00
N GLU A 184 6.81 -27.95 1.55
CA GLU A 184 5.43 -28.35 1.82
C GLU A 184 4.86 -27.60 3.03
N SER A 185 3.70 -26.98 2.86
CA SER A 185 2.91 -26.38 3.94
C SER A 185 2.55 -27.37 5.05
N ALA A 186 2.49 -26.90 6.29
CA ALA A 186 1.97 -27.65 7.45
C ALA A 186 0.44 -27.53 7.57
N ILE A 187 -0.21 -26.60 6.85
CA ILE A 187 -1.66 -26.57 6.65
C ILE A 187 -2.04 -27.76 5.75
N THR A 188 -2.42 -28.89 6.35
CA THR A 188 -2.82 -30.10 5.62
C THR A 188 -4.26 -30.03 5.14
N LYS A 189 -4.61 -30.86 4.16
CA LYS A 189 -5.99 -30.97 3.65
C LYS A 189 -6.97 -31.36 4.75
N GLU A 190 -6.58 -32.27 5.64
CA GLU A 190 -7.41 -32.79 6.73
C GLU A 190 -7.68 -31.69 7.78
N LEU A 191 -6.71 -30.80 8.03
CA LEU A 191 -6.91 -29.61 8.85
C LEU A 191 -7.89 -28.64 8.17
N THR A 192 -7.73 -28.38 6.88
CA THR A 192 -8.67 -27.54 6.11
C THR A 192 -10.10 -28.09 6.12
N GLU A 193 -10.30 -29.39 5.87
CA GLU A 193 -11.61 -30.04 5.91
C GLU A 193 -12.24 -30.02 7.32
N LYS A 194 -11.43 -30.22 8.36
CA LYS A 194 -11.85 -30.10 9.77
C LYS A 194 -12.32 -28.69 10.12
N GLU A 195 -11.59 -27.65 9.71
CA GLU A 195 -11.94 -26.25 10.01
C GLU A 195 -13.07 -25.70 9.11
N ILE A 196 -13.35 -26.34 7.97
CA ILE A 196 -14.54 -26.07 7.14
C ILE A 196 -15.81 -26.70 7.76
N LYS A 197 -15.72 -27.90 8.36
CA LYS A 197 -16.82 -28.66 9.00
C LYS A 197 -17.97 -29.09 8.07
N ILE A 198 -17.81 -30.26 7.42
CA ILE A 198 -18.88 -31.14 6.90
C ILE A 198 -20.03 -30.45 6.12
N PHE A 199 -19.74 -29.41 5.33
CA PHE A 199 -20.62 -29.00 4.23
C PHE A 199 -20.03 -29.50 2.90
N TYR A 200 -20.66 -30.56 2.38
CA TYR A 200 -20.16 -31.39 1.27
C TYR A 200 -20.43 -30.74 -0.10
N CYS A 201 -19.84 -29.57 -0.34
CA CYS A 201 -19.90 -28.87 -1.61
C CYS A 201 -18.56 -28.99 -2.36
N ASN A 202 -18.55 -29.67 -3.51
CA ASN A 202 -17.41 -29.73 -4.45
C ASN A 202 -17.06 -28.37 -5.09
N CYS A 203 -17.68 -27.28 -4.61
CA CYS A 203 -17.52 -25.90 -5.04
C CYS A 203 -16.77 -25.04 -4.00
N ALA A 204 -16.27 -25.65 -2.91
CA ALA A 204 -15.57 -24.97 -1.82
C ALA A 204 -14.36 -24.16 -2.30
N LYS A 205 -14.52 -22.84 -2.40
CA LYS A 205 -13.46 -21.92 -2.83
C LYS A 205 -12.57 -21.53 -1.65
N VAL A 206 -11.39 -22.16 -1.63
CA VAL A 206 -10.28 -21.77 -0.76
C VAL A 206 -9.57 -20.57 -1.39
N VAL A 207 -9.26 -19.56 -0.56
CA VAL A 207 -8.60 -18.31 -0.95
C VAL A 207 -7.38 -18.12 -0.03
N ILE A 208 -6.27 -17.65 -0.58
CA ILE A 208 -4.97 -17.63 0.09
C ILE A 208 -4.40 -16.22 0.12
N LEU A 209 -3.75 -15.85 1.23
CA LEU A 209 -2.82 -14.73 1.29
C LEU A 209 -1.41 -15.30 1.49
N ASP A 210 -0.55 -15.19 0.47
CA ASP A 210 0.79 -15.80 0.46
C ASP A 210 1.89 -14.74 0.53
N TYR A 211 2.63 -14.77 1.64
CA TYR A 211 3.86 -14.01 1.87
C TYR A 211 5.05 -14.91 2.26
N ASP A 212 4.99 -16.23 2.05
CA ASP A 212 6.06 -17.14 2.48
C ASP A 212 7.32 -17.01 1.61
N ASP A 213 7.26 -17.41 0.34
CA ASP A 213 8.37 -17.30 -0.64
C ASP A 213 9.00 -15.90 -0.73
N LEU A 214 8.18 -14.91 -0.40
CA LEU A 214 8.43 -13.48 -0.53
C LEU A 214 9.17 -12.88 0.66
N LEU A 215 8.82 -13.28 1.89
CA LEU A 215 9.42 -12.75 3.12
C LEU A 215 10.51 -13.67 3.68
N LEU A 216 10.39 -14.98 3.50
CA LEU A 216 11.33 -15.97 4.03
C LEU A 216 12.81 -15.71 3.66
N PRO A 217 13.16 -15.17 2.46
CA PRO A 217 14.52 -14.73 2.13
C PRO A 217 15.06 -13.55 2.97
N TYR A 218 14.18 -12.78 3.61
CA TYR A 218 14.51 -11.60 4.41
C TYR A 218 14.43 -11.85 5.93
N VAL A 219 13.71 -12.90 6.38
CA VAL A 219 13.44 -13.18 7.81
C VAL A 219 14.69 -13.11 8.68
N SER A 220 15.80 -13.75 8.28
CA SER A 220 17.04 -13.75 9.05
C SER A 220 17.61 -12.34 9.22
N LYS A 221 17.68 -11.56 8.13
CA LYS A 221 18.25 -10.21 8.11
C LYS A 221 17.40 -9.20 8.87
N VAL A 222 16.06 -9.33 8.81
CA VAL A 222 15.17 -8.46 9.58
C VAL A 222 15.31 -8.75 11.07
N ARG A 223 15.38 -10.03 11.47
CA ARG A 223 15.57 -10.44 12.89
C ARG A 223 16.94 -10.07 13.49
N GLU A 224 17.89 -9.57 12.70
CA GLU A 224 19.12 -8.93 13.20
C GLU A 224 18.85 -7.49 13.72
N LEU A 225 17.74 -6.87 13.32
CA LEU A 225 17.33 -5.54 13.76
C LEU A 225 16.56 -5.61 15.09
N LYS A 226 17.00 -4.80 16.07
CA LYS A 226 16.41 -4.73 17.41
C LYS A 226 14.92 -4.39 17.35
N ASP A 227 14.13 -5.08 18.18
CA ASP A 227 12.67 -4.91 18.33
C ASP A 227 11.90 -5.16 17.01
N THR A 228 12.38 -6.07 16.15
CA THR A 228 11.69 -6.48 14.93
C THR A 228 11.65 -8.00 14.78
N VAL A 229 10.54 -8.54 14.27
CA VAL A 229 10.38 -9.96 13.95
C VAL A 229 9.58 -10.11 12.66
N LEU A 230 10.07 -11.00 11.77
CA LEU A 230 9.43 -11.38 10.52
C LEU A 230 9.26 -12.91 10.46
N TYR A 231 8.28 -13.37 9.70
CA TYR A 231 8.13 -14.76 9.27
C TYR A 231 7.81 -14.80 7.76
N GLY A 232 8.01 -15.94 7.10
CA GLY A 232 7.18 -16.29 5.95
C GLY A 232 5.77 -16.61 6.44
N SER A 233 4.73 -16.40 5.64
CA SER A 233 3.37 -16.72 6.08
C SER A 233 2.39 -17.05 4.97
N TRP A 234 1.61 -18.13 5.17
CA TRP A 234 0.38 -18.39 4.44
C TRP A 234 -0.83 -18.15 5.35
N THR A 235 -1.85 -17.44 4.86
CA THR A 235 -3.18 -17.40 5.50
C THR A 235 -4.20 -18.06 4.58
N LEU A 236 -4.97 -18.99 5.14
CA LEU A 236 -6.02 -19.71 4.44
C LEU A 236 -7.39 -19.13 4.81
N PHE A 237 -8.18 -18.81 3.81
CA PHE A 237 -9.57 -18.37 3.92
C PHE A 237 -10.51 -19.32 3.17
N PHE A 238 -11.75 -19.40 3.63
CA PHE A 238 -12.86 -20.06 2.97
C PHE A 238 -13.87 -19.00 2.52
N LEU A 239 -14.23 -19.01 1.24
CA LEU A 239 -15.37 -18.22 0.75
C LEU A 239 -16.67 -18.94 1.13
N THR A 240 -17.47 -18.30 1.97
CA THR A 240 -18.75 -18.82 2.44
C THR A 240 -19.85 -18.70 1.37
N GLU A 241 -20.98 -19.39 1.56
CA GLU A 241 -22.10 -19.35 0.60
C GLU A 241 -22.77 -17.97 0.56
N GLU A 242 -22.65 -17.18 1.64
CA GLU A 242 -23.04 -15.77 1.72
C GLU A 242 -22.00 -14.81 1.08
N GLY A 243 -21.01 -15.34 0.34
CA GLY A 243 -20.02 -14.56 -0.38
C GLY A 243 -18.90 -13.93 0.46
N THR A 244 -18.87 -14.17 1.78
CA THR A 244 -17.88 -13.58 2.68
C THR A 244 -16.65 -14.47 2.85
N LEU A 245 -15.49 -13.89 3.21
CA LEU A 245 -14.32 -14.69 3.61
C LEU A 245 -14.33 -14.97 5.11
N ARG A 246 -14.15 -16.24 5.49
CA ARG A 246 -13.83 -16.69 6.85
C ARG A 246 -12.39 -17.21 6.91
N PRO A 247 -11.53 -16.77 7.84
CA PRO A 247 -10.20 -17.36 8.00
C PRO A 247 -10.31 -18.78 8.57
N LEU A 248 -9.44 -19.67 8.10
CA LEU A 248 -9.32 -21.06 8.56
C LEU A 248 -8.02 -21.29 9.34
N ALA A 249 -6.90 -20.80 8.80
CA ALA A 249 -5.57 -21.09 9.33
C ALA A 249 -4.56 -19.99 8.96
N ILE A 250 -3.52 -19.86 9.77
CA ILE A 250 -2.29 -19.10 9.48
C ILE A 250 -1.11 -20.03 9.74
N GLU A 251 -0.23 -20.22 8.77
CA GLU A 251 1.12 -20.78 8.99
C GLU A 251 2.12 -19.64 9.08
N LEU A 252 3.01 -19.70 10.07
CA LEU A 252 4.15 -18.80 10.21
C LEU A 252 5.46 -19.60 10.15
N THR A 253 6.36 -19.19 9.26
CA THR A 253 7.61 -19.91 8.95
C THR A 253 8.84 -19.09 9.33
N ARG A 254 9.74 -19.66 10.12
CA ARG A 254 11.11 -19.18 10.34
C ARG A 254 12.08 -20.14 9.63
N PRO A 255 12.96 -19.66 8.73
CA PRO A 255 13.96 -20.51 8.09
C PRO A 255 15.01 -20.96 9.11
N LYS A 256 16.01 -21.75 8.69
CA LYS A 256 17.17 -22.04 9.53
C LYS A 256 17.92 -20.74 9.84
N ILE A 257 18.22 -20.46 11.12
CA ILE A 257 18.99 -19.27 11.56
C ILE A 257 20.07 -19.73 12.54
N GLY A 258 21.34 -19.64 12.11
CA GLY A 258 22.46 -20.20 12.87
C GLY A 258 22.25 -21.70 13.12
N ASP A 259 22.40 -22.13 14.37
CA ASP A 259 22.19 -23.52 14.78
C ASP A 259 20.71 -23.90 14.96
N LYS A 260 19.79 -22.91 15.00
CA LYS A 260 18.36 -23.18 15.09
C LYS A 260 17.83 -23.73 13.78
N SER A 261 17.24 -24.93 13.82
CA SER A 261 16.48 -25.53 12.71
C SER A 261 15.37 -24.61 12.20
N GLN A 262 14.81 -24.91 11.02
CA GLN A 262 13.53 -24.31 10.60
C GLN A 262 12.50 -24.51 11.73
N TRP A 263 11.69 -23.49 11.99
CA TRP A 263 10.51 -23.56 12.86
C TRP A 263 9.31 -23.14 12.02
N LYS A 264 8.20 -23.86 12.14
CA LYS A 264 6.93 -23.43 11.57
C LYS A 264 5.76 -23.99 12.38
N GLN A 265 4.69 -23.22 12.49
CA GLN A 265 3.48 -23.60 13.21
C GLN A 265 2.24 -23.09 12.50
N VAL A 266 1.19 -23.91 12.50
CA VAL A 266 -0.16 -23.54 12.09
C VAL A 266 -0.97 -23.09 13.31
N PHE A 267 -1.68 -21.98 13.15
CA PHE A 267 -2.65 -21.44 14.10
C PHE A 267 -4.02 -21.43 13.43
N THR A 268 -5.09 -21.70 14.19
CA THR A 268 -6.48 -21.66 13.69
C THR A 268 -7.34 -20.84 14.65
N PRO A 269 -8.51 -20.32 14.22
CA PRO A 269 -9.50 -19.75 15.13
C PRO A 269 -9.84 -20.75 16.25
N SER A 270 -9.84 -20.31 17.50
CA SER A 270 -10.00 -21.21 18.65
C SER A 270 -10.71 -20.54 19.82
N TRP A 271 -11.47 -21.35 20.55
CA TRP A 271 -12.21 -20.96 21.75
C TRP A 271 -11.45 -21.30 23.05
N SER A 272 -10.29 -21.95 22.94
CA SER A 272 -9.37 -22.13 24.08
C SER A 272 -8.68 -20.81 24.37
N SER A 273 -8.73 -20.34 25.62
CA SER A 273 -8.25 -19.01 25.99
C SER A 273 -6.76 -18.77 25.66
N THR A 274 -5.92 -19.81 25.66
CA THR A 274 -4.51 -19.69 25.27
C THR A 274 -4.35 -19.57 23.75
N GLU A 275 -5.01 -20.47 23.02
CA GLU A 275 -4.96 -20.53 21.55
C GLU A 275 -5.60 -19.30 20.90
N GLU A 276 -6.63 -18.72 21.50
CA GLU A 276 -7.27 -17.49 21.01
C GLU A 276 -6.27 -16.30 20.98
N TRP A 277 -5.40 -16.19 21.98
CA TRP A 277 -4.34 -15.17 21.98
C TRP A 277 -3.20 -15.50 21.02
N LEU A 278 -2.84 -16.78 20.84
CA LEU A 278 -1.89 -17.19 19.79
C LEU A 278 -2.45 -16.89 18.39
N TRP A 279 -3.74 -17.12 18.14
CA TRP A 279 -4.43 -16.76 16.91
C TRP A 279 -4.42 -15.24 16.67
N ARG A 280 -4.74 -14.43 17.68
CA ARG A 280 -4.64 -12.95 17.59
C ARG A 280 -3.21 -12.48 17.29
N LEU A 281 -2.20 -13.11 17.90
CA LEU A 281 -0.78 -12.85 17.59
C LEU A 281 -0.43 -13.24 16.15
N ALA A 282 -0.88 -14.40 15.66
CA ALA A 282 -0.66 -14.84 14.28
C ALA A 282 -1.29 -13.86 13.27
N LYS A 283 -2.53 -13.40 13.52
CA LYS A 283 -3.16 -12.32 12.74
C LYS A 283 -2.32 -11.04 12.75
N ALA A 284 -1.78 -10.63 13.90
CA ALA A 284 -0.95 -9.42 14.00
C ALA A 284 0.36 -9.52 13.17
N HIS A 285 1.00 -10.69 13.11
CA HIS A 285 2.14 -10.91 12.20
C HIS A 285 1.73 -10.82 10.74
N VAL A 286 0.65 -11.50 10.32
CA VAL A 286 0.15 -11.43 8.95
C VAL A 286 -0.25 -10.01 8.55
N LEU A 287 -0.83 -9.23 9.46
CA LEU A 287 -1.17 -7.82 9.20
C LEU A 287 0.07 -6.91 9.11
N ALA A 288 1.16 -7.23 9.82
CA ALA A 288 2.45 -6.55 9.64
C ALA A 288 3.09 -6.86 8.29
N HIS A 289 3.02 -8.13 7.85
CA HIS A 289 3.41 -8.55 6.51
C HIS A 289 2.58 -7.82 5.44
N ASP A 290 1.25 -7.79 5.59
CA ASP A 290 0.33 -7.15 4.67
C ASP A 290 0.49 -5.62 4.61
N SER A 291 0.72 -4.96 5.76
CA SER A 291 0.85 -3.50 5.83
C SER A 291 2.14 -2.98 5.21
N GLY A 292 3.24 -3.73 5.30
CA GLY A 292 4.45 -3.36 4.58
C GLY A 292 4.45 -3.79 3.11
N HIS A 293 3.78 -4.90 2.77
CA HIS A 293 3.48 -5.27 1.38
C HIS A 293 2.72 -4.15 0.68
N HIS A 294 1.61 -3.75 1.30
CA HIS A 294 0.80 -2.62 0.90
C HIS A 294 1.67 -1.40 0.56
N GLN A 295 2.43 -0.91 1.53
CA GLN A 295 3.19 0.34 1.36
C GLN A 295 4.31 0.25 0.33
N LEU A 296 5.23 -0.71 0.49
CA LEU A 296 6.46 -0.72 -0.30
C LEU A 296 6.23 -1.12 -1.76
N ILE A 297 5.08 -1.73 -2.08
CA ILE A 297 4.90 -2.40 -3.35
C ILE A 297 3.52 -2.22 -3.99
N SER A 298 2.42 -2.54 -3.32
CA SER A 298 1.07 -2.33 -3.88
C SER A 298 0.79 -0.84 -4.10
N HIS A 299 1.31 -0.02 -3.20
CA HIS A 299 1.42 1.41 -3.32
C HIS A 299 2.74 1.79 -4.05
N TRP A 300 3.87 1.88 -3.32
CA TRP A 300 5.08 2.54 -3.81
C TRP A 300 5.70 1.97 -5.11
N LEU A 301 5.79 0.65 -5.28
CA LEU A 301 6.38 0.09 -6.52
C LEU A 301 5.41 0.14 -7.71
N ARG A 302 4.15 -0.25 -7.50
CA ARG A 302 3.16 -0.45 -8.59
C ARG A 302 2.50 0.83 -9.07
N THR A 303 2.45 1.88 -8.26
CA THR A 303 1.94 3.19 -8.68
C THR A 303 3.11 4.15 -8.89
N HIS A 304 3.68 4.68 -7.80
CA HIS A 304 4.70 5.72 -7.81
C HIS A 304 5.92 5.37 -8.70
N CYS A 305 6.61 4.26 -8.43
CA CYS A 305 7.81 3.90 -9.20
C CYS A 305 7.48 3.39 -10.62
N ALA A 306 6.33 2.75 -10.82
CA ALA A 306 5.94 2.26 -12.13
C ALA A 306 5.58 3.40 -13.10
N ALA A 307 4.96 4.47 -12.58
CA ALA A 307 4.48 5.61 -13.34
C ALA A 307 5.57 6.61 -13.73
N GLU A 308 6.57 6.86 -12.87
CA GLU A 308 7.60 7.90 -13.12
C GLU A 308 8.34 7.75 -14.48
N PRO A 309 8.70 6.54 -14.96
CA PRO A 309 9.22 6.36 -16.31
C PRO A 309 8.28 6.84 -17.43
N TYR A 310 6.96 6.73 -17.28
CA TYR A 310 5.99 7.20 -18.27
C TYR A 310 5.96 8.72 -18.32
N VAL A 311 6.01 9.40 -17.17
CA VAL A 311 6.10 10.87 -17.09
C VAL A 311 7.37 11.37 -17.80
N ILE A 312 8.50 10.73 -17.50
CA ILE A 312 9.81 11.07 -18.05
C ILE A 312 9.85 10.88 -19.57
N ALA A 313 9.37 9.74 -20.09
CA ALA A 313 9.38 9.48 -21.53
C ALA A 313 8.39 10.37 -22.28
N THR A 314 7.21 10.65 -21.72
CA THR A 314 6.19 11.52 -22.32
C THR A 314 6.75 12.93 -22.54
N ASN A 315 7.32 13.54 -21.49
CA ASN A 315 8.01 14.83 -21.55
C ASN A 315 9.26 14.87 -22.46
N ARG A 316 9.77 13.71 -22.92
CA ARG A 316 11.02 13.61 -23.70
C ARG A 316 10.82 13.27 -25.17
N GLN A 317 9.73 12.58 -25.50
CA GLN A 317 9.52 11.97 -26.82
C GLN A 317 8.22 12.42 -27.49
N LEU A 318 7.24 12.91 -26.72
CA LEU A 318 5.99 13.45 -27.26
C LEU A 318 5.95 14.97 -27.09
N SER A 319 5.61 15.67 -28.16
CA SER A 319 5.43 17.13 -28.14
C SER A 319 4.16 17.53 -27.38
N VAL A 320 4.11 18.73 -26.80
CA VAL A 320 2.91 19.25 -26.08
C VAL A 320 1.67 19.44 -26.98
N ILE A 321 1.85 19.34 -28.31
CA ILE A 321 0.73 19.31 -29.27
C ILE A 321 0.29 17.88 -29.64
N HIS A 322 1.08 16.86 -29.30
CA HIS A 322 0.84 15.45 -29.63
C HIS A 322 -0.44 14.95 -28.93
N PRO A 323 -1.32 14.19 -29.63
CA PRO A 323 -2.59 13.75 -29.05
C PRO A 323 -2.37 12.88 -27.80
N ILE A 324 -1.38 11.98 -27.82
CA ILE A 324 -1.11 11.11 -26.67
C ILE A 324 -0.43 11.84 -25.50
N TYR A 325 0.31 12.93 -25.76
CA TYR A 325 0.77 13.82 -24.67
C TYR A 325 -0.46 14.43 -23.98
N ARG A 326 -1.34 15.03 -24.77
CA ARG A 326 -2.56 15.73 -24.33
C ARG A 326 -3.59 14.81 -23.66
N LEU A 327 -3.51 13.50 -23.85
CA LEU A 327 -4.35 12.52 -23.15
C LEU A 327 -3.73 12.08 -21.81
N LEU A 328 -2.41 12.04 -21.70
CA LEU A 328 -1.69 11.50 -20.53
C LEU A 328 -1.28 12.56 -19.49
N ASP A 329 -0.94 13.77 -19.92
CA ASP A 329 -0.39 14.84 -19.08
C ASP A 329 -1.20 15.13 -17.78
N PRO A 330 -2.55 15.25 -17.81
CA PRO A 330 -3.34 15.45 -16.60
C PRO A 330 -3.28 14.29 -15.58
N HIS A 331 -2.92 13.08 -16.04
CA HIS A 331 -2.76 11.90 -15.20
C HIS A 331 -1.37 11.78 -14.56
N PHE A 332 -0.39 12.58 -15.00
CA PHE A 332 0.96 12.56 -14.44
C PHE A 332 1.20 13.66 -13.39
N ARG A 333 0.34 14.69 -13.35
CA ARG A 333 0.42 15.87 -12.50
C ARG A 333 1.00 15.60 -11.10
N PHE A 334 2.15 16.20 -10.81
CA PHE A 334 2.91 16.12 -9.55
C PHE A 334 3.58 14.77 -9.21
N THR A 335 3.50 13.74 -10.05
CA THR A 335 4.08 12.41 -9.77
C THR A 335 5.60 12.49 -9.55
N MET A 336 6.33 13.29 -10.33
CA MET A 336 7.78 13.41 -10.14
C MET A 336 8.16 14.09 -8.83
N GLU A 337 7.42 15.13 -8.39
CA GLU A 337 7.68 15.87 -7.14
C GLU A 337 7.39 15.01 -5.90
N ILE A 338 6.24 14.33 -5.83
CA ILE A 338 5.95 13.44 -4.69
C ILE A 338 6.95 12.29 -4.61
N ASN A 339 7.39 11.74 -5.75
CA ASN A 339 8.43 10.71 -5.78
C ASN A 339 9.81 11.25 -5.41
N ALA A 340 10.14 12.48 -5.80
CA ALA A 340 11.39 13.15 -5.42
C ALA A 340 11.44 13.39 -3.91
N PHE A 341 10.37 13.90 -3.33
CA PHE A 341 10.23 14.04 -1.89
C PHE A 341 10.27 12.69 -1.16
N ALA A 342 9.56 11.66 -1.65
CA ALA A 342 9.58 10.33 -1.05
C ALA A 342 11.00 9.72 -1.03
N ARG A 343 11.82 9.98 -2.07
CA ARG A 343 13.26 9.63 -2.10
C ARG A 343 14.12 10.43 -1.12
N GLU A 344 13.73 11.65 -0.75
CA GLU A 344 14.43 12.44 0.27
C GLU A 344 14.14 11.92 1.68
N SER A 345 12.89 11.49 1.92
CA SER A 345 12.25 11.60 3.24
C SER A 345 11.46 10.37 3.71
N LEU A 346 10.91 9.57 2.79
CA LEU A 346 9.99 8.47 3.09
C LEU A 346 10.70 7.10 3.01
N ILE A 347 11.32 6.83 1.86
CA ILE A 347 12.01 5.56 1.52
C ILE A 347 13.55 5.67 1.53
N ASN A 348 14.09 6.73 2.13
CA ASN A 348 15.52 6.95 2.27
C ASN A 348 16.13 6.07 3.40
N ALA A 349 17.45 5.94 3.43
CA ALA A 349 18.14 5.24 4.52
C ALA A 349 17.84 5.90 5.89
N ASN A 350 17.37 5.11 6.86
CA ASN A 350 16.79 5.53 8.14
C ASN A 350 15.57 6.48 7.99
N GLY A 351 14.82 6.33 6.91
CA GLY A 351 13.55 7.01 6.68
C GLY A 351 12.40 6.46 7.49
N ILE A 352 11.22 7.06 7.29
CA ILE A 352 9.95 6.59 7.87
C ILE A 352 9.74 5.10 7.53
N ILE A 353 9.80 4.72 6.25
CA ILE A 353 9.44 3.36 5.82
C ILE A 353 10.46 2.32 6.32
N GLU A 354 11.76 2.60 6.24
CA GLU A 354 12.80 1.71 6.78
C GLU A 354 12.71 1.52 8.31
N SER A 355 12.13 2.46 9.04
CA SER A 355 11.97 2.36 10.49
C SER A 355 10.62 1.77 10.94
N THR A 356 9.70 1.46 10.01
CA THR A 356 8.32 1.07 10.34
C THR A 356 7.61 -0.01 9.48
N PHE A 357 8.12 -0.51 8.33
CA PHE A 357 7.39 -1.45 7.41
C PHE A 357 8.23 -2.61 6.77
N SER A 358 7.61 -3.58 6.05
CA SER A 358 8.27 -4.73 5.34
C SER A 358 7.53 -5.31 4.08
N PRO A 359 8.16 -5.51 2.89
CA PRO A 359 7.52 -5.54 1.52
C PRO A 359 6.88 -6.85 0.95
N GLY A 360 6.06 -6.77 -0.14
CA GLY A 360 5.36 -7.93 -0.80
C GLY A 360 4.49 -7.68 -2.08
N LYS A 361 3.94 -8.69 -2.82
CA LYS A 361 3.11 -8.55 -4.08
C LYS A 361 1.90 -9.51 -4.22
N GLY A 362 0.83 -9.09 -4.93
CA GLY A 362 -0.24 -9.91 -5.60
C GLY A 362 -1.41 -9.04 -6.12
N MET A 363 -2.38 -9.36 -6.99
CA MET A 363 -2.65 -10.38 -8.04
C MET A 363 -3.89 -9.95 -8.89
N ALA A 364 -4.11 -10.53 -10.10
CA ALA A 364 -5.34 -10.48 -10.94
C ALA A 364 -5.27 -11.53 -12.09
N VAL A 365 -6.38 -11.87 -12.79
CA VAL A 365 -6.42 -12.88 -13.88
C VAL A 365 -7.43 -12.54 -15.00
N GLU A 366 -7.06 -12.79 -16.26
CA GLU A 366 -7.84 -12.53 -17.49
C GLU A 366 -8.90 -13.61 -17.82
N ASP A 367 -10.02 -13.19 -18.42
CA ASP A 367 -11.07 -14.03 -19.01
C ASP A 367 -11.85 -13.23 -20.09
N PRO A 368 -11.54 -13.41 -21.38
CA PRO A 368 -12.20 -12.70 -22.48
C PRO A 368 -13.72 -12.94 -22.63
N SER A 369 -14.31 -13.89 -21.88
CA SER A 369 -15.76 -14.13 -21.90
C SER A 369 -16.54 -13.31 -20.86
N ALA A 370 -15.84 -12.66 -19.92
CA ALA A 370 -16.46 -11.79 -18.91
C ALA A 370 -16.69 -10.37 -19.45
N ALA A 371 -17.69 -9.67 -18.88
CA ALA A 371 -18.13 -8.33 -19.33
C ALA A 371 -17.02 -7.25 -19.36
N HIS A 372 -15.90 -7.47 -18.66
CA HIS A 372 -14.75 -6.56 -18.60
C HIS A 372 -13.41 -7.23 -19.00
N GLY A 373 -13.45 -8.42 -19.62
CA GLY A 373 -12.25 -9.17 -20.03
C GLY A 373 -11.45 -9.86 -18.90
N VAL A 374 -11.95 -9.81 -17.66
CA VAL A 374 -11.42 -10.50 -16.48
C VAL A 374 -12.56 -11.11 -15.67
N LYS A 375 -12.33 -12.25 -15.01
CA LYS A 375 -13.37 -12.96 -14.24
C LYS A 375 -13.05 -13.00 -12.76
N LEU A 376 -13.91 -12.38 -11.97
CA LEU A 376 -13.82 -12.41 -10.52
C LEU A 376 -14.28 -13.78 -10.00
N THR A 377 -13.42 -14.44 -9.22
CA THR A 377 -13.75 -15.72 -8.58
C THR A 377 -14.61 -15.53 -7.31
N ILE A 378 -14.54 -14.35 -6.70
CA ILE A 378 -15.37 -13.88 -5.59
C ILE A 378 -16.35 -12.86 -6.17
N GLN A 379 -17.65 -13.03 -5.94
CA GLN A 379 -18.69 -12.18 -6.53
C GLN A 379 -18.87 -10.85 -5.81
N ASP A 380 -18.84 -10.84 -4.47
CA ASP A 380 -18.71 -9.61 -3.69
C ASP A 380 -17.23 -9.34 -3.38
N TYR A 381 -16.56 -8.66 -4.31
CA TYR A 381 -15.17 -8.24 -4.18
C TYR A 381 -15.09 -6.75 -4.50
N PRO A 382 -15.42 -5.86 -3.54
CA PRO A 382 -15.70 -4.45 -3.83
C PRO A 382 -14.62 -3.72 -4.64
N TYR A 383 -13.33 -3.90 -4.28
CA TYR A 383 -12.22 -3.31 -5.04
C TYR A 383 -12.23 -3.70 -6.53
N ALA A 384 -12.43 -4.98 -6.82
CA ALA A 384 -12.38 -5.46 -8.20
C ALA A 384 -13.70 -5.16 -8.94
N ASN A 385 -14.84 -5.28 -8.26
CA ASN A 385 -16.16 -4.94 -8.81
C ASN A 385 -16.24 -3.46 -9.24
N ASP A 386 -15.91 -2.54 -8.34
CA ASP A 386 -16.03 -1.10 -8.60
C ASP A 386 -14.85 -0.59 -9.44
N GLY A 387 -13.66 -1.20 -9.26
CA GLY A 387 -12.50 -0.95 -10.10
C GLY A 387 -12.72 -1.30 -11.58
N LEU A 388 -13.48 -2.37 -11.88
CA LEU A 388 -13.79 -2.72 -13.27
C LEU A 388 -14.76 -1.76 -13.96
N LEU A 389 -15.68 -1.14 -13.22
CA LEU A 389 -16.51 -0.06 -13.76
C LEU A 389 -15.66 1.17 -14.13
N VAL A 390 -14.70 1.54 -13.28
CA VAL A 390 -13.76 2.63 -13.57
C VAL A 390 -12.81 2.27 -14.72
N TRP A 391 -12.33 1.03 -14.79
CA TRP A 391 -11.51 0.53 -15.91
C TRP A 391 -12.29 0.56 -17.24
N ASP A 392 -13.55 0.13 -17.28
CA ASP A 392 -14.38 0.19 -18.49
C ASP A 392 -14.62 1.63 -18.95
N ALA A 393 -14.88 2.55 -18.02
CA ALA A 393 -15.00 3.98 -18.33
C ALA A 393 -13.70 4.52 -18.95
N ILE A 394 -12.54 4.20 -18.36
CA ILE A 394 -11.22 4.60 -18.89
C ILE A 394 -10.99 3.96 -20.26
N LYS A 395 -11.16 2.64 -20.43
CA LYS A 395 -10.94 1.95 -21.71
C LYS A 395 -11.86 2.50 -22.80
N THR A 396 -13.10 2.84 -22.47
CA THR A 396 -14.05 3.49 -23.40
C THR A 396 -13.55 4.87 -23.83
N TRP A 397 -13.18 5.73 -22.88
CA TRP A 397 -12.63 7.07 -23.16
C TRP A 397 -11.38 7.01 -24.02
N VAL A 398 -10.42 6.17 -23.65
CA VAL A 398 -9.17 5.97 -24.37
C VAL A 398 -9.43 5.38 -25.76
N THR A 399 -10.38 4.47 -25.92
CA THR A 399 -10.77 3.93 -27.24
C THR A 399 -11.37 5.00 -28.14
N ASP A 400 -12.33 5.79 -27.65
CA ASP A 400 -12.95 6.88 -28.41
C ASP A 400 -11.90 7.93 -28.83
N TYR A 401 -10.93 8.25 -27.95
CA TYR A 401 -9.86 9.20 -28.21
C TYR A 401 -8.82 8.66 -29.21
N VAL A 402 -8.30 7.45 -28.98
CA VAL A 402 -7.24 6.85 -29.81
C VAL A 402 -7.75 6.61 -31.22
N ASN A 403 -8.96 6.05 -31.39
CA ASN A 403 -9.52 5.77 -32.71
C ASN A 403 -9.81 7.04 -33.54
N TYR A 404 -9.91 8.21 -32.90
CA TYR A 404 -10.06 9.49 -33.60
C TYR A 404 -8.74 9.97 -34.24
N TYR A 405 -7.60 9.78 -33.55
CA TYR A 405 -6.28 10.19 -34.05
C TYR A 405 -5.53 9.09 -34.82
N TYR A 406 -5.79 7.82 -34.48
CA TYR A 406 -5.18 6.62 -35.06
C TYR A 406 -6.27 5.61 -35.49
N PRO A 407 -7.10 5.93 -36.50
CA PRO A 407 -8.12 5.01 -37.02
C PRO A 407 -7.54 3.75 -37.70
N ASP A 408 -6.26 3.74 -38.05
CA ASP A 408 -5.60 2.61 -38.71
C ASP A 408 -4.17 2.34 -38.17
N PRO A 409 -3.62 1.13 -38.39
CA PRO A 409 -2.27 0.76 -37.92
C PRO A 409 -1.11 1.55 -38.54
N ALA A 410 -1.23 2.03 -39.79
CA ALA A 410 -0.13 2.71 -40.46
C ALA A 410 0.17 4.06 -39.81
N LEU A 411 -0.85 4.73 -39.25
CA LEU A 411 -0.68 5.92 -38.42
C LEU A 411 0.04 5.61 -37.09
N VAL A 412 -0.15 4.42 -36.50
CA VAL A 412 0.57 4.01 -35.28
C VAL A 412 2.02 3.62 -35.58
N GLU A 413 2.27 2.91 -36.69
CA GLU A 413 3.62 2.47 -37.07
C GLU A 413 4.50 3.59 -37.66
N SER A 414 3.91 4.64 -38.26
CA SER A 414 4.65 5.76 -38.84
C SER A 414 4.89 6.95 -37.90
N ASP A 415 4.19 7.01 -36.75
CA ASP A 415 4.38 8.06 -35.75
C ASP A 415 5.71 7.89 -35.00
N GLN A 416 6.68 8.74 -35.37
CA GLN A 416 8.04 8.67 -34.82
C GLN A 416 8.13 9.17 -33.37
N GLU A 417 7.26 10.07 -32.91
CA GLU A 417 7.22 10.50 -31.51
C GLU A 417 6.71 9.34 -30.64
N LEU A 418 5.59 8.74 -31.05
CA LEU A 418 4.95 7.61 -30.37
C LEU A 418 5.83 6.35 -30.31
N GLN A 419 6.50 5.99 -31.41
CA GLN A 419 7.39 4.83 -31.44
C GLN A 419 8.67 5.04 -30.60
N GLN A 420 9.20 6.26 -30.54
CA GLN A 420 10.35 6.59 -29.68
C GLN A 420 9.95 6.64 -28.20
N TRP A 421 8.77 7.18 -27.87
CA TRP A 421 8.17 7.19 -26.54
C TRP A 421 8.09 5.80 -25.92
N TRP A 422 7.45 4.85 -26.62
CA TRP A 422 7.31 3.49 -26.12
C TRP A 422 8.63 2.72 -26.08
N THR A 423 9.52 2.98 -27.05
CA THR A 423 10.87 2.43 -27.05
C THR A 423 11.69 2.92 -25.85
N GLU A 424 11.62 4.21 -25.49
CA GLU A 424 12.30 4.73 -24.29
C GLU A 424 11.68 4.18 -23.00
N ILE A 425 10.35 4.08 -22.90
CA ILE A 425 9.65 3.46 -21.76
C ILE A 425 10.18 2.04 -21.52
N ARG A 426 10.15 1.18 -22.54
CA ARG A 426 10.57 -0.22 -22.42
C ARG A 426 12.08 -0.36 -22.20
N THR A 427 12.90 0.30 -23.02
CA THR A 427 14.34 0.02 -23.10
C THR A 427 15.23 0.86 -22.17
N VAL A 428 14.72 2.00 -21.67
CA VAL A 428 15.41 2.87 -20.72
C VAL A 428 14.63 2.95 -19.41
N GLY A 429 13.35 3.30 -19.46
CA GLY A 429 12.48 3.52 -18.29
C GLY A 429 12.29 2.29 -17.40
N HIS A 430 12.03 1.15 -18.03
CA HIS A 430 11.87 -0.18 -17.40
C HIS A 430 12.94 -1.17 -17.90
N ALA A 431 14.14 -0.66 -18.21
CA ALA A 431 15.22 -1.36 -18.92
C ALA A 431 15.58 -2.77 -18.39
N ASP A 432 15.45 -3.01 -17.08
CA ASP A 432 15.79 -4.30 -16.46
C ASP A 432 14.75 -5.40 -16.73
N LYS A 433 13.61 -5.03 -17.34
CA LYS A 433 12.51 -5.91 -17.74
C LYS A 433 12.17 -5.78 -19.23
N LYS A 434 12.99 -5.07 -20.02
CA LYS A 434 12.74 -4.77 -21.45
C LYS A 434 12.59 -6.00 -22.35
N ASP A 435 13.21 -7.12 -21.96
CA ASP A 435 13.32 -8.35 -22.75
C ASP A 435 12.21 -9.38 -22.40
N GLU A 436 11.26 -9.00 -21.53
CA GLU A 436 10.14 -9.85 -21.13
C GLU A 436 9.09 -9.99 -22.24
N PRO A 437 8.43 -11.16 -22.39
CA PRO A 437 7.54 -11.42 -23.53
C PRO A 437 6.19 -10.70 -23.49
N TRP A 438 5.82 -10.08 -22.35
CA TRP A 438 4.51 -9.47 -22.12
C TRP A 438 4.42 -7.99 -22.53
N TRP A 439 5.47 -7.37 -23.07
CA TRP A 439 5.41 -5.97 -23.54
C TRP A 439 4.55 -5.85 -24.81
N PRO A 440 3.48 -5.01 -24.81
CA PRO A 440 2.74 -4.65 -26.02
C PRO A 440 3.64 -4.20 -27.18
N ALA A 441 3.29 -4.59 -28.39
CA ALA A 441 4.10 -4.34 -29.59
C ALA A 441 4.05 -2.88 -30.09
N LEU A 442 2.95 -2.18 -29.82
CA LEU A 442 2.61 -0.85 -30.32
C LEU A 442 2.68 -0.75 -31.86
N LYS A 443 1.82 -1.52 -32.52
CA LYS A 443 1.64 -1.49 -33.98
C LYS A 443 0.22 -1.17 -34.41
N ILE A 444 -0.76 -1.57 -33.62
CA ILE A 444 -2.19 -1.41 -33.94
C ILE A 444 -2.88 -0.52 -32.90
N PRO A 445 -3.97 0.18 -33.23
CA PRO A 445 -4.64 1.10 -32.29
C PRO A 445 -5.08 0.43 -30.98
N THR A 446 -5.39 -0.87 -30.98
CA THR A 446 -5.72 -1.62 -29.77
C THR A 446 -4.53 -1.74 -28.80
N ASP A 447 -3.30 -1.90 -29.30
CA ASP A 447 -2.09 -1.90 -28.45
C ASP A 447 -1.98 -0.56 -27.71
N LEU A 448 -2.18 0.54 -28.45
CA LEU A 448 -2.10 1.90 -27.92
C LEU A 448 -3.21 2.17 -26.89
N VAL A 449 -4.44 1.69 -27.15
CA VAL A 449 -5.54 1.74 -26.20
C VAL A 449 -5.20 0.99 -24.91
N GLU A 450 -4.61 -0.21 -24.99
CA GLU A 450 -4.32 -1.02 -23.80
C GLU A 450 -3.13 -0.48 -23.00
N ILE A 451 -2.09 0.02 -23.67
CA ILE A 451 -0.99 0.76 -23.03
C ILE A 451 -1.54 1.96 -22.25
N ILE A 452 -2.31 2.84 -22.91
CA ILE A 452 -2.80 4.08 -22.29
C ILE A 452 -3.83 3.78 -21.20
N THR A 453 -4.78 2.86 -21.41
CA THR A 453 -5.75 2.43 -20.39
C THR A 453 -5.02 1.96 -19.12
N THR A 454 -3.96 1.15 -19.29
CA THR A 454 -3.14 0.67 -18.17
C THR A 454 -2.44 1.80 -17.44
N ILE A 455 -1.81 2.73 -18.16
CA ILE A 455 -1.12 3.90 -17.57
C ILE A 455 -2.10 4.78 -16.79
N VAL A 456 -3.24 5.12 -17.39
CA VAL A 456 -4.28 5.97 -16.78
C VAL A 456 -4.90 5.30 -15.56
N TRP A 457 -5.16 3.99 -15.60
CA TRP A 457 -5.65 3.23 -14.45
C TRP A 457 -4.66 3.20 -13.28
N VAL A 458 -3.37 2.94 -13.57
CA VAL A 458 -2.30 2.91 -12.54
C VAL A 458 -2.16 4.26 -11.85
N ALA A 459 -2.20 5.36 -12.62
CA ALA A 459 -2.09 6.73 -12.12
C ALA A 459 -3.42 7.32 -11.58
N SER A 460 -4.50 6.54 -11.51
CA SER A 460 -5.78 7.01 -10.96
C SER A 460 -6.45 5.95 -10.08
N GLY A 461 -7.28 5.06 -10.64
CA GLY A 461 -8.10 4.12 -9.89
C GLY A 461 -7.30 3.15 -9.01
N HIS A 462 -6.17 2.63 -9.49
CA HIS A 462 -5.32 1.75 -8.69
C HIS A 462 -4.67 2.51 -7.52
N GLN A 463 -4.05 3.68 -7.79
CA GLN A 463 -3.42 4.50 -6.76
C GLN A 463 -4.43 4.99 -5.73
N ALA A 464 -5.60 5.46 -6.15
CA ALA A 464 -6.63 5.94 -5.23
C ALA A 464 -7.07 4.84 -4.24
N ALA A 465 -7.30 3.62 -4.74
CA ALA A 465 -7.74 2.48 -3.94
C ALA A 465 -6.70 2.02 -2.89
N VAL A 466 -5.39 2.14 -3.18
CA VAL A 466 -4.33 1.78 -2.21
C VAL A 466 -3.84 2.97 -1.37
N ASN A 467 -4.12 4.22 -1.77
CA ASN A 467 -3.67 5.41 -1.05
C ASN A 467 -4.71 5.97 -0.07
N PHE A 468 -5.88 6.43 -0.52
CA PHE A 468 -6.71 7.32 0.30
C PHE A 468 -7.40 6.65 1.51
N GLY A 469 -7.53 5.31 1.50
CA GLY A 469 -8.02 4.55 2.66
C GLY A 469 -7.01 4.38 3.80
N GLN A 470 -5.76 4.84 3.65
CA GLN A 470 -4.65 4.59 4.59
C GLN A 470 -5.01 4.97 6.05
N TYR A 471 -5.48 6.19 6.29
CA TYR A 471 -5.77 6.65 7.65
C TYR A 471 -7.01 5.95 8.24
N ASP A 472 -8.13 5.93 7.50
CA ASP A 472 -9.40 5.34 7.95
C ASP A 472 -9.29 3.84 8.31
N VAL A 473 -8.35 3.10 7.70
CA VAL A 473 -8.18 1.66 7.95
C VAL A 473 -6.97 1.33 8.84
N ALA A 474 -5.88 2.12 8.78
CA ALA A 474 -4.61 1.78 9.41
C ALA A 474 -4.10 2.74 10.51
N ALA A 475 -4.71 3.91 10.72
CA ALA A 475 -4.30 4.77 11.83
C ALA A 475 -4.60 4.14 13.20
N TYR A 476 -5.69 3.37 13.33
CA TYR A 476 -5.87 2.47 14.48
C TYR A 476 -5.03 1.21 14.30
N PHE A 477 -3.74 1.32 14.60
CA PHE A 477 -2.75 0.28 14.27
C PHE A 477 -3.02 -1.14 14.82
N PRO A 478 -3.86 -1.41 15.84
CA PRO A 478 -4.27 -2.80 16.14
C PRO A 478 -5.01 -3.51 14.98
N SER A 479 -5.67 -2.76 14.09
CA SER A 479 -6.26 -3.22 12.83
C SER A 479 -5.20 -3.54 11.76
N ARG A 480 -4.10 -2.77 11.76
CA ARG A 480 -3.07 -2.75 10.72
C ARG A 480 -1.69 -2.45 11.32
N PRO A 481 -1.11 -3.35 12.15
CA PRO A 481 0.24 -3.15 12.64
C PRO A 481 1.19 -3.06 11.45
N THR A 482 2.16 -2.14 11.50
CA THR A 482 3.13 -1.98 10.40
C THR A 482 4.39 -2.82 10.61
N ILE A 483 4.60 -3.24 11.86
CA ILE A 483 5.71 -4.06 12.34
C ILE A 483 5.23 -4.97 13.48
N ALA A 484 5.81 -6.16 13.56
CA ALA A 484 5.73 -7.04 14.72
C ALA A 484 7.09 -7.05 15.43
N ARG A 485 7.12 -6.90 16.75
CA ARG A 485 8.35 -6.69 17.54
C ARG A 485 8.82 -7.88 18.39
N THR A 486 7.99 -8.92 18.52
CA THR A 486 8.27 -10.11 19.33
C THR A 486 7.99 -11.38 18.54
N LYS A 487 8.68 -12.47 18.89
CA LYS A 487 8.35 -13.82 18.40
C LYS A 487 6.97 -14.25 18.90
N ILE A 488 6.32 -15.18 18.18
CA ILE A 488 5.22 -15.96 18.75
C ILE A 488 5.73 -16.65 20.04
N PRO A 489 4.95 -16.67 21.15
CA PRO A 489 5.37 -17.27 22.42
C PRO A 489 5.87 -18.72 22.31
N THR A 490 5.34 -19.50 21.36
CA THR A 490 5.70 -20.91 21.10
C THR A 490 6.92 -21.11 20.19
N GLU A 491 7.50 -20.06 19.61
CA GLU A 491 8.78 -20.17 18.89
C GLU A 491 9.93 -20.32 19.90
N ASP A 492 10.62 -21.47 19.88
CA ASP A 492 11.80 -21.74 20.69
C ASP A 492 11.61 -21.31 22.17
N GLN A 493 10.48 -21.70 22.78
CA GLN A 493 10.01 -21.15 24.06
C GLN A 493 10.81 -21.67 25.27
N THR A 494 11.02 -20.80 26.25
CA THR A 494 11.37 -21.21 27.63
C THR A 494 10.12 -21.31 28.50
N GLU A 495 10.16 -22.12 29.56
CA GLU A 495 9.06 -22.22 30.53
C GLU A 495 8.73 -20.84 31.14
N GLU A 496 9.75 -20.01 31.40
CA GLU A 496 9.52 -18.66 31.89
C GLU A 496 8.78 -17.75 30.89
N GLU A 497 9.13 -17.79 29.60
CA GLU A 497 8.41 -17.05 28.55
C GLU A 497 6.97 -17.51 28.45
N TRP A 498 6.76 -18.83 28.49
CA TRP A 498 5.43 -19.45 28.41
C TRP A 498 4.55 -19.07 29.61
N GLN A 499 5.06 -19.15 30.85
CA GLN A 499 4.33 -18.73 32.04
C GLN A 499 4.05 -17.22 32.04
N LYS A 500 4.98 -16.38 31.55
CA LYS A 500 4.74 -14.93 31.39
C LYS A 500 3.62 -14.66 30.36
N PHE A 501 3.55 -15.44 29.28
CA PHE A 501 2.45 -15.39 28.30
C PHE A 501 1.12 -15.83 28.92
N LEU A 502 1.05 -17.01 29.54
CA LEU A 502 -0.18 -17.55 30.16
C LEU A 502 -0.77 -16.59 31.21
N GLN A 503 0.07 -15.93 32.02
CA GLN A 503 -0.40 -14.97 33.02
C GLN A 503 -0.90 -13.65 32.44
N LYS A 504 -0.35 -13.18 31.31
CA LYS A 504 -0.66 -11.86 30.72
C LYS A 504 -0.65 -11.90 29.18
N PRO A 505 -1.53 -12.68 28.52
CA PRO A 505 -1.42 -12.91 27.08
C PRO A 505 -1.75 -11.67 26.24
N GLY A 506 -2.67 -10.80 26.72
CA GLY A 506 -2.90 -9.48 26.12
C GLY A 506 -1.68 -8.55 26.16
N ARG A 507 -0.79 -8.71 27.16
CA ARG A 507 0.48 -7.96 27.22
C ARG A 507 1.47 -8.45 26.15
N ALA A 508 1.41 -9.73 25.76
CA ALA A 508 2.21 -10.23 24.64
C ALA A 508 1.76 -9.62 23.30
N LEU A 509 0.44 -9.44 23.08
CA LEU A 509 -0.07 -8.77 21.88
C LEU A 509 0.37 -7.29 21.84
N LEU A 510 0.25 -6.56 22.95
CA LEU A 510 0.74 -5.17 23.08
C LEU A 510 2.27 -5.05 22.94
N ASN A 511 3.03 -6.09 23.32
CA ASN A 511 4.47 -6.16 23.09
C ASN A 511 4.82 -6.45 21.63
N CYS A 512 3.98 -7.19 20.91
CA CYS A 512 4.15 -7.48 19.49
C CYS A 512 3.86 -6.24 18.62
N PHE A 513 2.79 -5.49 18.93
CA PHE A 513 2.46 -4.22 18.26
C PHE A 513 3.56 -3.15 18.37
N PRO A 514 3.59 -2.14 17.48
CA PRO A 514 4.62 -1.09 17.42
C PRO A 514 4.90 -0.38 18.75
N THR A 515 6.09 0.24 18.89
CA THR A 515 6.34 1.16 20.01
C THR A 515 5.44 2.39 19.92
N GLN A 516 5.27 3.11 21.03
CA GLN A 516 4.50 4.35 21.04
C GLN A 516 5.02 5.35 19.99
N LEU A 517 6.36 5.49 19.92
CA LEU A 517 7.04 6.32 18.93
C LEU A 517 6.85 5.86 17.48
N GLN A 518 6.85 4.55 17.22
CA GLN A 518 6.61 4.00 15.88
C GLN A 518 5.16 4.26 15.43
N ALA A 519 4.19 3.97 16.31
CA ALA A 519 2.78 4.22 16.05
C ALA A 519 2.52 5.70 15.73
N THR A 520 2.98 6.63 16.59
CA THR A 520 2.83 8.08 16.34
C THR A 520 3.49 8.51 15.03
N LYS A 521 4.70 8.02 14.70
CA LYS A 521 5.38 8.33 13.43
C LYS A 521 4.60 7.82 12.20
N VAL A 522 4.02 6.62 12.27
CA VAL A 522 3.16 6.09 11.20
C VAL A 522 1.89 6.93 11.05
N MET A 523 1.17 7.17 12.15
CA MET A 523 -0.16 7.80 12.11
C MET A 523 -0.16 9.20 11.49
N ILE A 524 0.88 10.02 11.76
CA ILE A 524 0.99 11.36 11.14
C ILE A 524 1.31 11.26 9.64
N VAL A 525 2.03 10.21 9.21
CA VAL A 525 2.33 9.99 7.79
C VAL A 525 1.08 9.51 7.05
N LEU A 526 0.30 8.59 7.65
CA LEU A 526 -0.97 8.16 7.09
C LEU A 526 -1.98 9.31 6.99
N SER A 527 -2.03 10.24 7.96
CA SER A 527 -2.97 11.37 7.89
C SER A 527 -2.64 12.33 6.74
N VAL A 528 -1.35 12.60 6.49
CA VAL A 528 -0.92 13.43 5.35
C VAL A 528 -1.10 12.70 4.01
N LEU A 529 -0.80 11.40 3.93
CA LEU A 529 -0.94 10.64 2.68
C LEU A 529 -2.40 10.36 2.29
N SER A 530 -3.35 10.42 3.23
CA SER A 530 -4.78 10.17 2.97
C SER A 530 -5.59 11.43 2.63
N ASP A 531 -5.01 12.62 2.79
CA ASP A 531 -5.73 13.88 2.57
C ASP A 531 -5.82 14.25 1.08
N HIS A 532 -6.76 15.12 0.73
CA HIS A 532 -7.02 15.59 -0.63
C HIS A 532 -6.80 17.10 -0.76
N SER A 533 -5.96 17.52 -1.71
CA SER A 533 -5.68 18.95 -1.92
C SER A 533 -6.93 19.72 -2.38
N PRO A 534 -7.15 20.96 -1.91
CA PRO A 534 -8.18 21.86 -2.46
C PRO A 534 -8.01 22.15 -3.96
N ASP A 535 -6.81 21.98 -4.52
CA ASP A 535 -6.52 22.10 -5.96
C ASP A 535 -6.41 20.75 -6.69
N GLU A 536 -6.95 19.67 -6.13
CA GLU A 536 -6.87 18.32 -6.71
C GLU A 536 -7.78 18.13 -7.92
N GLN A 537 -7.27 17.49 -8.97
CA GLN A 537 -8.01 17.24 -10.21
C GLN A 537 -8.46 15.79 -10.29
N TYR A 538 -9.74 15.56 -10.01
CA TYR A 538 -10.34 14.23 -10.05
C TYR A 538 -10.64 13.78 -11.50
N ILE A 539 -10.44 12.49 -11.75
CA ILE A 539 -10.77 11.82 -13.02
C ILE A 539 -12.18 12.16 -13.50
N GLY A 540 -12.32 12.51 -14.78
CA GLY A 540 -13.60 12.85 -15.41
C GLY A 540 -14.25 14.16 -14.96
N LYS A 541 -13.60 14.99 -14.12
CA LYS A 541 -14.13 16.32 -13.71
C LYS A 541 -13.55 17.50 -14.48
N HIS A 542 -12.25 17.49 -14.81
CA HIS A 542 -11.61 18.60 -15.53
C HIS A 542 -11.53 18.30 -17.03
N MET A 543 -11.94 19.26 -17.87
CA MET A 543 -11.88 19.19 -19.33
C MET A 543 -10.72 20.07 -19.79
N GLU A 544 -9.70 19.48 -20.41
CA GLU A 544 -8.59 20.24 -20.97
C GLU A 544 -9.02 21.03 -22.21
N THR A 545 -8.40 22.20 -22.44
CA THR A 545 -8.76 23.07 -23.58
C THR A 545 -8.62 22.36 -24.94
N PRO A 546 -7.54 21.58 -25.22
CA PRO A 546 -7.44 20.80 -26.46
C PRO A 546 -8.50 19.70 -26.62
N TRP A 547 -9.19 19.30 -25.54
CA TRP A 547 -10.32 18.37 -25.61
C TRP A 547 -11.63 19.12 -25.88
N SER A 548 -11.85 20.28 -25.26
CA SER A 548 -13.05 21.10 -25.49
C SER A 548 -13.14 21.69 -26.88
N ASP A 549 -11.99 22.02 -27.48
CA ASP A 549 -11.91 22.68 -28.80
C ASP A 549 -12.22 21.73 -29.96
N ASN A 550 -12.14 20.41 -29.73
CA ASN A 550 -12.49 19.39 -30.71
C ASN A 550 -13.86 18.76 -30.37
N PRO A 551 -14.92 18.98 -31.16
CA PRO A 551 -16.27 18.52 -30.84
C PRO A 551 -16.40 17.00 -30.61
N VAL A 552 -15.57 16.18 -31.28
CA VAL A 552 -15.63 14.71 -31.14
C VAL A 552 -14.99 14.27 -29.83
N ILE A 553 -13.80 14.79 -29.53
CA ILE A 553 -13.09 14.51 -28.27
C ILE A 553 -13.87 15.05 -27.08
N LYS A 554 -14.45 16.25 -27.20
CA LYS A 554 -15.35 16.84 -26.21
C LYS A 554 -16.53 15.91 -25.89
N ALA A 555 -17.23 15.42 -26.92
CA ALA A 555 -18.37 14.51 -26.73
C ALA A 555 -17.96 13.18 -26.09
N ALA A 556 -16.79 12.63 -26.44
CA ALA A 556 -16.23 11.44 -25.80
C ALA A 556 -15.87 11.68 -24.32
N PHE A 557 -15.34 12.86 -23.97
CA PHE A 557 -15.07 13.21 -22.57
C PHE A 557 -16.36 13.47 -21.78
N GLU A 558 -17.37 14.09 -22.38
CA GLU A 558 -18.68 14.30 -21.75
C GLU A 558 -19.39 12.96 -21.49
N LYS A 559 -19.30 12.00 -22.43
CA LYS A 559 -19.72 10.59 -22.25
C LYS A 559 -18.97 9.89 -21.10
N PHE A 560 -17.65 10.05 -21.02
CA PHE A 560 -16.81 9.51 -19.94
C PHE A 560 -17.15 10.10 -18.57
N SER A 561 -17.26 11.43 -18.48
CA SER A 561 -17.69 12.16 -17.29
C SER A 561 -19.10 11.76 -16.85
N GLY A 562 -20.02 11.54 -17.81
CA GLY A 562 -21.36 11.02 -17.59
C GLY A 562 -21.36 9.63 -16.94
N ARG A 563 -20.67 8.66 -17.55
CA ARG A 563 -20.55 7.29 -17.00
C ARG A 563 -19.95 7.26 -15.60
N LEU A 564 -18.90 8.04 -15.34
CA LEU A 564 -18.31 8.11 -14.00
C LEU A 564 -19.31 8.68 -12.97
N LYS A 565 -20.06 9.74 -13.31
CA LYS A 565 -21.11 10.28 -12.44
C LYS A 565 -22.24 9.26 -12.20
N GLU A 566 -22.64 8.52 -13.22
CA GLU A 566 -23.62 7.43 -13.10
C GLU A 566 -23.15 6.34 -12.14
N PHE A 567 -21.91 5.84 -12.31
CA PHE A 567 -21.33 4.83 -11.43
C PHE A 567 -21.17 5.32 -9.99
N PHE A 568 -20.71 6.56 -9.76
CA PHE A 568 -20.56 7.09 -8.40
C PHE A 568 -21.90 7.38 -7.72
N MET A 569 -22.91 7.94 -8.42
CA MET A 569 -24.19 8.32 -7.81
C MET A 569 -25.20 7.18 -7.69
N LEU A 570 -25.21 6.23 -8.65
CA LEU A 570 -26.23 5.17 -8.73
C LEU A 570 -25.64 3.77 -8.52
N GLY A 571 -24.40 3.49 -8.96
CA GLY A 571 -23.78 2.19 -8.77
C GLY A 571 -23.23 1.99 -7.35
N ILE A 572 -22.14 2.69 -7.05
CA ILE A 572 -21.34 2.50 -5.84
C ILE A 572 -22.10 3.01 -4.60
N GLN A 573 -22.73 4.19 -4.67
CA GLN A 573 -23.47 4.72 -3.54
C GLN A 573 -24.66 3.83 -3.13
N MET A 574 -25.39 3.22 -4.08
CA MET A 574 -26.46 2.27 -3.73
C MET A 574 -25.90 0.99 -3.10
N ARG A 575 -24.77 0.46 -3.59
CA ARG A 575 -24.09 -0.69 -2.95
C ARG A 575 -23.69 -0.39 -1.50
N ILE A 576 -23.09 0.78 -1.26
CA ILE A 576 -22.73 1.24 0.09
C ILE A 576 -23.98 1.33 0.97
N CYS A 577 -25.04 1.98 0.52
CA CYS A 577 -26.26 2.12 1.32
C CYS A 577 -26.97 0.76 1.58
N ILE A 578 -26.91 -0.20 0.66
CA ILE A 578 -27.43 -1.57 0.90
C ILE A 578 -26.61 -2.26 2.01
N ILE A 579 -25.28 -2.21 1.93
CA ILE A 579 -24.37 -2.79 2.94
C ILE A 579 -24.60 -2.13 4.32
N GLU A 580 -24.81 -0.81 4.36
CA GLU A 580 -25.13 -0.09 5.59
C GLU A 580 -26.52 -0.45 6.15
N MET A 581 -27.53 -0.61 5.31
CA MET A 581 -28.87 -1.05 5.73
C MET A 581 -28.87 -2.49 6.27
N GLU A 582 -28.13 -3.42 5.66
CA GLU A 582 -27.98 -4.80 6.16
C GLU A 582 -27.29 -4.83 7.54
N LEU A 583 -26.29 -3.97 7.75
CA LEU A 583 -25.62 -3.83 9.05
C LEU A 583 -26.57 -3.27 10.14
N VAL A 584 -27.39 -2.27 9.81
CA VAL A 584 -28.41 -1.74 10.73
C VAL A 584 -29.47 -2.79 11.07
N LEU A 585 -29.96 -3.54 10.07
CA LEU A 585 -30.91 -4.63 10.29
C LEU A 585 -30.31 -5.78 11.12
N CYS A 586 -29.01 -6.03 11.01
CA CYS A 586 -28.30 -7.00 11.85
C CYS A 586 -28.20 -6.55 13.31
N HIS A 587 -28.08 -5.24 13.58
CA HIS A 587 -28.13 -4.69 14.96
C HIS A 587 -29.53 -4.61 15.56
N MET A 588 -30.60 -4.63 14.75
CA MET A 588 -31.98 -4.66 15.25
C MET A 588 -32.50 -6.07 15.61
N ASN A 589 -31.72 -7.12 15.37
CA ASN A 589 -32.12 -8.53 15.55
C ASN A 589 -31.15 -9.31 16.47
N CYS A 590 -30.55 -8.64 17.46
CA CYS A 590 -29.66 -9.23 18.48
C CYS A 590 -30.08 -8.79 19.89
#